data_AF-A0ABD3V1Z6-F1
#
_entry.id   AF-A0ABD3V1Z6-F1
#
_cell.length_a   1.000
_cell.length_b   1.000
_cell.length_c   1.000
_cell.angle_alpha   90.00
_cell.angle_beta   90.00
_cell.angle_gamma   90.00
#
_symmetry.space_group_name_H-M   'P 1'
#
loop_
_entity.id
_entity.type
_entity.pdbx_description
1 polymer ?
#
loop_
_entity_poly.entity_id
_entity_poly.type
_entity_poly.pdbx_seq_one_letter_code
_entity_poly.pdbx_strand_id
1 'polypeptide(L)' 'MFIAHNMSPFSVVDSLGFRNLICTLEPCYIIPSRTHFTEKVIPDLYLHTRQEVQSTKSEAESVTITTDG' A
#
# COMPACT_ATOMS: atom_id res chain seq x y z
N MET A 1 2.02 4.35 3.79
CA MET A 1 1.57 3.06 4.35
C MET A 1 2.71 2.04 4.27
N PHE A 2 3.02 1.32 5.35
CA PHE A 2 4.16 0.38 5.42
C PHE A 2 4.19 -0.65 4.28
N ILE A 3 3.08 -1.34 4.02
CA ILE A 3 3.00 -2.42 3.03
C ILE A 3 3.33 -1.91 1.63
N ALA A 4 2.64 -0.85 1.17
CA ALA A 4 2.86 -0.29 -0.16
C ALA A 4 4.25 0.34 -0.32
N HIS A 5 4.73 1.07 0.70
CA HIS A 5 6.02 1.74 0.63
C HIS A 5 7.20 0.76 0.59
N ASN A 6 7.10 -0.35 1.33
CA ASN A 6 8.16 -1.36 1.39
C ASN A 6 7.92 -2.55 0.45
N MET A 7 6.92 -2.47 -0.44
CA MET A 7 6.50 -3.57 -1.33
C MET A 7 6.39 -4.92 -0.59
N SER A 8 5.91 -4.87 0.65
CA SER A 8 5.91 -6.03 1.54
C SER A 8 4.74 -6.97 1.19
N PRO A 9 4.91 -8.29 1.36
CA PRO A 9 3.81 -9.22 1.15
C PRO A 9 2.71 -8.98 2.17
N PHE A 10 1.44 -9.16 1.77
CA PHE A 10 0.31 -8.97 2.66
C PHE A 10 0.32 -9.94 3.85
N SER A 11 1.01 -11.08 3.74
CA SER A 11 1.22 -12.02 4.85
C SER A 11 1.98 -11.43 6.05
N VAL A 12 2.62 -10.26 5.90
CA VAL A 12 3.33 -9.60 7.01
C VAL A 12 2.43 -9.35 8.22
N VAL A 13 1.12 -9.11 8.01
CA VAL A 13 0.16 -8.88 9.10
C VAL A 13 -0.17 -10.14 9.91
N ASP A 14 0.18 -11.32 9.38
CA ASP A 14 0.02 -12.60 10.05
C ASP A 14 1.32 -13.05 10.76
N SER A 15 2.44 -12.33 10.55
CA SER A 15 3.70 -12.62 11.21
C SER A 15 3.60 -12.39 12.72
N LEU A 16 4.01 -13.39 13.51
CA LEU A 16 4.04 -13.29 14.97
C LEU A 16 4.95 -12.15 15.44
N GLY A 17 6.12 -11.99 14.82
CA GLY A 17 7.06 -10.92 15.18
C GLY A 17 6.47 -9.53 14.90
N PHE A 18 5.80 -9.37 13.77
CA PHE A 18 5.13 -8.11 13.42
C PHE A 18 3.98 -7.80 14.39
N ARG A 19 3.14 -8.81 14.69
CA ARG A 19 2.03 -8.67 15.65
C ARG A 19 2.54 -8.30 17.04
N ASN A 20 3.58 -8.98 17.53
CA ASN A 20 4.17 -8.69 18.83
C ASN A 20 4.74 -7.26 18.87
N LEU A 21 5.41 -6.80 17.81
CA LEU A 21 5.91 -5.45 17.72
C LEU A 21 4.77 -4.43 17.83
N ILE A 22 3.72 -4.58 17.03
CA ILE A 22 2.59 -3.65 17.04
C ILE A 22 1.85 -3.68 18.39
N CYS A 23 1.59 -4.86 18.96
CA CYS A 23 0.98 -4.98 20.28
C CYS A 23 1.85 -4.38 21.40
N THR A 24 3.18 -4.35 21.23
CA THR A 24 4.08 -3.70 22.20
C THR A 24 4.03 -2.18 22.06
N LEU A 25 3.95 -1.66 20.84
CA LEU A 25 3.96 -0.23 20.56
C LEU A 25 2.60 0.43 20.79
N GLU A 26 1.52 -0.23 20.38
CA GLU A 26 0.14 0.23 20.53
C GLU A 26 -0.76 -1.00 20.81
N PRO A 27 -0.92 -1.40 22.08
CA PRO A 27 -1.67 -2.59 22.47
C PRO A 27 -3.14 -2.59 22.03
N CYS A 28 -3.73 -1.40 21.84
CA CYS A 28 -5.12 -1.25 21.44
C CYS A 28 -5.32 -1.29 19.92
N TYR A 29 -4.24 -1.39 19.13
CA TYR A 29 -4.35 -1.45 17.68
C TYR A 29 -4.77 -2.85 17.21
N ILE A 30 -5.96 -2.93 16.61
CA ILE A 30 -6.43 -4.15 15.96
C ILE A 30 -5.86 -4.18 14.54
N ILE A 31 -4.88 -5.05 14.31
CA ILE A 31 -4.28 -5.24 13.00
C ILE A 31 -5.35 -5.76 12.02
N PRO A 32 -5.65 -5.04 10.92
CA PRO A 32 -6.60 -5.53 9.93
C PRO A 32 -6.14 -6.84 9.29
N SER A 33 -7.09 -7.67 8.88
CA SER A 33 -6.77 -8.97 8.28
C SER A 33 -6.07 -8.81 6.93
N ARG A 34 -5.31 -9.85 6.54
CA ARG A 34 -4.70 -9.92 5.21
C ARG A 34 -5.71 -9.69 4.10
N THR A 35 -6.89 -10.33 4.19
CA THR A 35 -7.99 -10.17 3.24
C THR A 35 -8.45 -8.72 3.15
N HIS A 36 -8.56 -8.02 4.28
CA HIS A 36 -8.94 -6.61 4.29
C HIS A 36 -7.92 -5.72 3.55
N PHE A 37 -6.63 -6.01 3.69
CA PHE A 37 -5.60 -5.30 2.92
C PHE A 37 -5.70 -5.60 1.42
N THR A 38 -5.87 -6.88 1.04
CA THR A 38 -5.97 -7.31 -0.35
C THR A 38 -7.19 -6.73 -1.07
N GLU A 39 -8.35 -6.76 -0.42
CA GLU A 39 -9.64 -6.51 -1.08
C GLU A 39 -10.09 -5.04 -0.95
N LYS A 40 -9.56 -4.31 0.03
CA LYS A 40 -10.02 -2.94 0.31
C LYS A 40 -8.88 -1.93 0.36
N VAL A 41 -7.98 -2.05 1.34
CA VAL A 41 -7.02 -0.98 1.65
C VAL A 41 -6.06 -0.70 0.50
N ILE A 42 -5.48 -1.74 -0.10
CA ILE A 42 -4.50 -1.59 -1.19
C ILE A 42 -5.19 -1.17 -2.50
N PRO A 43 -6.31 -1.78 -2.92
CA PRO A 43 -7.08 -1.29 -4.06
C PRO A 43 -7.49 0.18 -3.94
N ASP A 44 -8.02 0.60 -2.79
CA ASP A 44 -8.43 1.99 -2.56
C ASP A 44 -7.25 2.95 -2.66
N LEU A 45 -6.11 2.60 -2.04
CA LEU A 45 -4.87 3.38 -2.12
C LEU A 45 -4.37 3.50 -3.56
N TYR A 46 -4.41 2.42 -4.34
CA TYR A 46 -4.02 2.43 -5.74
C TYR A 46 -4.93 3.33 -6.58
N LEU A 47 -6.24 3.23 -6.41
CA LEU A 47 -7.20 4.05 -7.16
C LEU A 47 -7.00 5.53 -6.89
N HIS A 48 -6.83 5.91 -5.61
CA HIS A 48 -6.54 7.29 -5.22
C HIS A 48 -5.24 7.79 -5.86
N THR A 49 -4.14 7.06 -5.67
CA THR A 49 -2.82 7.45 -6.19
C THR A 49 -2.83 7.54 -7.72
N ARG A 50 -3.51 6.59 -8.39
CA ARG A 50 -3.66 6.60 -9.85
C ARG A 50 -4.43 7.83 -10.32
N GLN A 51 -5.51 8.22 -9.65
CA GLN A 51 -6.28 9.42 -10.01
C GLN A 51 -5.43 10.69 -9.89
N GLU A 52 -4.63 10.80 -8.83
CA GLU A 52 -3.68 11.91 -8.67
C GLU A 52 -2.65 11.94 -9.81
N VAL A 53 -2.01 10.81 -10.08
CA VAL A 53 -1.02 10.69 -11.17
C VAL A 53 -1.65 10.99 -12.54
N GLN A 54 -2.86 10.53 -12.80
CA GLN A 54 -3.58 10.83 -14.03
C GLN A 54 -3.88 12.32 -14.17
N SER A 55 -4.26 13.00 -13.08
CA SER A 55 -4.51 14.44 -13.08
C SER A 55 -3.23 15.21 -13.43
N THR A 56 -2.12 14.89 -12.75
CA THR A 56 -0.81 15.49 -13.06
C THR A 56 -0.36 15.20 -14.49
N LYS A 57 -0.61 13.98 -15.00
CA LYS A 57 -0.28 13.61 -16.38
C LYS A 57 -1.09 14.42 -17.40
N SER A 58 -2.37 14.71 -17.13
CA SER A 58 -3.21 15.52 -18.02
C SER A 58 -2.74 16.96 -18.16
N GLU A 59 -1.98 17.48 -17.19
CA GLU A 59 -1.40 18.82 -17.20
C GLU A 59 0.00 18.87 -17.86
N ALA A 60 0.60 17.72 -18.16
CA ALA A 60 1.94 17.65 -18.71
C ALA A 60 1.97 18.02 -20.22
N GLU A 61 2.91 18.87 -20.61
CA GLU A 61 3.10 19.31 -22.00
C GLU A 61 3.58 18.17 -22.92
N SER A 62 4.37 17.24 -22.38
CA SER A 62 4.93 16.10 -23.11
C SER A 62 5.14 14.92 -22.19
N VAL A 63 5.05 13.70 -22.74
CA VAL A 63 5.25 12.44 -22.02
C VAL A 63 6.25 11.58 -22.79
N THR A 64 7.25 11.06 -22.10
CA THR A 64 8.18 10.05 -22.65
C THR A 64 7.92 8.72 -21.96
N ILE A 65 7.81 7.64 -22.75
CA ILE A 65 7.58 6.29 -22.26
C ILE A 65 8.83 5.47 -22.56
N THR A 66 9.36 4.78 -21.55
CA THR A 66 10.51 3.88 -21.66
C THR A 66 10.08 2.45 -21.37
N THR A 67 10.64 1.49 -22.08
CA THR A 67 10.41 0.06 -21.86
C THR A 67 11.74 -0.61 -21.54
N ASP A 68 11.78 -1.40 -20.48
CA ASP A 68 12.83 -2.37 -20.18
C ASP A 68 12.51 -3.72 -20.87
N GLY A 69 13.55 -4.39 -21.36
CA GLY A 69 13.45 -5.68 -22.07
C GLY A 69 13.77 -6.88 -21.18
#